data_AF-A0A2G9QIQ7-F1
#
_entry.id   AF-A0A2G9QIQ7-F1
#
_cell.length_a   1.000
_cell.length_b   1.000
_cell.length_c   1.000
_cell.angle_alpha   90.00
_cell.angle_beta   90.00
_cell.angle_gamma   90.00
#
_symmetry.space_group_name_H-M   'P 1'
#
loop_
_entity.id
_entity.type
_entity.pdbx_description
1 polymer ?
#
loop_
_entity_poly.entity_id
_entity_poly.type
_entity_poly.pdbx_seq_one_letter_code
_entity_poly.pdbx_strand_id
1 'polypeptide(L)' 'MSFFFLPLQDLLQIRSYVYAEEPNIDIHNFAGTFTREDSDPPINESLSIENTLWASTVIASGEHKPSQAFPQKAC' A
#
# COMPACT_ATOMS: atom_id res chain seq x y z
N MET A 1 -7.95 -20.06 2.56
CA MET A 1 -7.61 -18.63 2.61
C MET A 1 -8.09 -18.03 1.29
N SER A 2 -9.36 -17.61 1.21
CA SER A 2 -9.86 -16.98 -0.02
C SER A 2 -9.19 -15.62 -0.15
N PHE A 3 -8.30 -15.50 -1.13
CA PHE A 3 -7.99 -14.20 -1.70
C PHE A 3 -9.31 -13.70 -2.31
N PHE A 4 -9.99 -12.80 -1.58
CA PHE A 4 -11.11 -12.04 -2.11
C PHE A 4 -10.54 -11.17 -3.24
N PHE A 5 -10.56 -11.69 -4.46
CA PHE A 5 -10.49 -10.87 -5.64
C PHE A 5 -11.81 -10.08 -5.62
N LEU A 6 -11.78 -8.87 -5.04
CA LEU A 6 -12.90 -7.97 -5.21
C LEU A 6 -13.07 -7.78 -6.72
N PRO A 7 -14.23 -8.14 -7.31
CA PRO A 7 -14.47 -7.86 -8.72
C PRO A 7 -14.25 -6.36 -8.97
N LEU A 8 -13.76 -5.98 -10.15
CA LEU A 8 -13.51 -4.57 -10.50
C LEU A 8 -14.72 -3.69 -10.19
N GLN A 9 -15.92 -4.26 -10.32
CA GLN A 9 -17.20 -3.66 -9.97
C GLN A 9 -17.27 -3.14 -8.53
N ASP A 10 -16.66 -3.83 -7.57
CA ASP A 10 -16.68 -3.44 -6.15
C ASP A 10 -15.75 -2.24 -5.89
N LEU A 11 -14.61 -2.14 -6.59
CA LEU A 11 -13.72 -0.98 -6.51
C LEU A 11 -14.45 0.29 -6.99
N LEU A 12 -15.16 0.19 -8.11
CA LEU A 12 -15.87 1.31 -8.71
C LEU A 12 -17.06 1.81 -7.87
N GLN A 13 -17.52 1.01 -6.91
CA GLN A 13 -18.60 1.39 -5.99
C GLN A 13 -18.10 2.13 -4.75
N ILE A 14 -16.79 2.15 -4.49
CA ILE A 14 -16.21 2.81 -3.33
C ILE A 14 -16.38 4.34 -3.46
N ARG A 15 -17.00 4.95 -2.44
CA ARG A 15 -17.11 6.41 -2.33
C ARG A 15 -16.11 6.90 -1.30
N SER A 16 -14.94 7.31 -1.78
CA SER A 16 -13.86 7.78 -0.93
C SER A 16 -13.14 8.97 -1.56
N TYR A 17 -12.43 9.69 -0.71
CA TYR A 17 -11.51 10.74 -1.11
C TYR A 17 -10.25 10.70 -0.23
N VAL A 18 -9.18 11.28 -0.74
CA VAL A 18 -7.89 11.39 -0.05
C VAL A 18 -7.57 12.85 0.15
N TYR A 19 -7.31 13.23 1.39
CA TYR A 19 -6.63 14.48 1.71
C TYR A 19 -5.12 14.21 1.79
N ALA A 20 -4.32 15.05 1.17
CA ALA A 20 -2.87 15.02 1.27
C ALA A 20 -2.39 16.43 1.65
N GLU A 21 -1.35 16.50 2.47
CA GLU A 21 -0.72 17.77 2.79
C GLU A 21 -0.07 18.42 1.56
N GLU A 22 0.32 19.69 1.70
CA GLU A 22 1.04 20.41 0.66
C GLU A 22 2.31 19.64 0.24
N PRO A 23 2.66 19.62 -1.06
CA PRO A 23 3.82 18.89 -1.54
C PRO A 23 5.10 19.28 -0.81
N ASN A 24 5.79 18.29 -0.24
CA ASN A 24 7.06 18.46 0.46
C ASN A 24 8.19 17.74 -0.30
N ILE A 25 9.39 18.33 -0.30
CA ILE A 25 10.58 17.74 -0.93
C ILE A 25 11.17 16.57 -0.12
N ASP A 26 10.80 16.42 1.15
CA ASP A 26 11.25 15.32 1.99
C ASP A 26 10.61 13.98 1.60
N ILE A 27 11.38 13.12 0.92
CA ILE A 27 10.91 11.83 0.39
C ILE A 27 10.60 10.78 1.47
N HIS A 28 11.00 11.01 2.71
CA HIS A 28 10.71 10.10 3.83
C HIS A 28 9.46 10.51 4.60
N ASN A 29 8.89 11.67 4.24
CA ASN A 29 7.77 12.25 4.94
C ASN A 29 6.58 12.39 3.99
N PHE A 30 5.48 11.77 4.37
CA PHE A 30 4.19 11.96 3.73
C PHE A 30 3.11 11.85 4.80
N ALA A 31 2.15 12.77 4.76
CA ALA A 31 0.98 12.76 5.63
C ALA A 31 -0.29 13.02 4.82
N GLY A 32 -1.29 12.17 5.06
CA GLY A 32 -2.59 12.28 4.44
C GLY A 32 -3.65 11.53 5.22
N THR A 33 -4.88 11.59 4.71
CA THR A 33 -6.02 10.92 5.31
C THR A 33 -6.90 10.35 4.22
N PHE A 34 -7.11 9.04 4.26
CA PHE A 34 -8.11 8.35 3.47
C PHE A 34 -9.45 8.41 4.18
N THR A 35 -10.49 8.88 3.49
CA THR A 35 -11.86 8.89 4.02
C THR A 35 -12.78 8.11 3.10
N ARG A 36 -13.57 7.20 3.68
CA ARG A 36 -14.58 6.41 2.96
C ARG A 36 -15.96 6.66 3.56
N GLU A 37 -16.87 7.15 2.72
CA GLU A 37 -18.22 7.60 3.13
C GLU A 37 -19.30 6.51 2.98
N ASP A 38 -19.07 5.48 2.16
CA ASP A 38 -20.02 4.39 1.93
C ASP A 38 -19.97 3.28 3.00
N SER A 39 -19.15 3.46 4.04
CA SER A 39 -19.08 2.58 5.21
C SER A 39 -19.93 3.12 6.36
N ASP A 40 -20.54 2.23 7.15
CA ASP A 40 -21.21 2.57 8.40
C ASP A 40 -20.56 1.82 9.58
N PRO A 41 -19.76 2.49 10.44
CA PRO A 41 -19.46 3.93 10.44
C PRO A 41 -18.50 4.33 9.30
N PRO A 42 -18.42 5.64 8.97
CA PRO A 42 -17.44 6.17 8.03
C PRO A 42 -16.02 5.81 8.45
N ILE A 43 -15.18 5.43 7.49
CA ILE A 43 -13.79 5.06 7.76
C ILE A 43 -12.90 6.28 7.54
N ASN A 44 -12.00 6.51 8.49
CA ASN A 44 -10.97 7.53 8.39
C ASN A 44 -9.63 6.91 8.81
N GLU A 45 -8.71 6.81 7.85
CA GLU A 45 -7.41 6.17 8.05
C GLU A 45 -6.28 7.16 7.74
N SER A 46 -5.32 7.25 8.64
CA SER A 46 -4.11 8.03 8.42
C SER A 46 -3.24 7.36 7.37
N LEU A 47 -2.75 8.14 6.41
CA LEU A 47 -1.79 7.71 5.41
C LEU A 47 -0.41 8.27 5.74
N SER A 48 0.59 7.42 5.56
CA SER A 48 2.01 7.71 5.78
C SER A 48 2.84 7.21 4.60
N ILE A 49 4.16 7.37 4.68
CA ILE A 49 5.08 7.00 3.60
C ILE A 49 5.03 5.50 3.26
N GLU A 50 4.73 4.65 4.24
CA GLU A 50 4.61 3.20 4.08
C GLU A 50 3.43 2.80 3.19
N ASN A 51 2.43 3.67 3.09
CA ASN A 51 1.21 3.45 2.30
C ASN A 51 1.24 4.21 0.96
N THR A 52 2.37 4.85 0.64
CA THR A 52 2.50 5.74 -0.52
C THR A 52 3.56 5.22 -1.47
N LEU A 53 3.29 5.32 -2.77
CA LEU A 53 4.25 5.00 -3.83
C LEU A 53 4.69 6.28 -4.53
N TRP A 54 5.99 6.49 -4.61
CA TRP A 54 6.55 7.60 -5.37
C TRP A 54 6.41 7.34 -6.88
N ALA A 55 6.35 8.44 -7.63
CA ALA A 55 6.47 8.33 -9.08
C ALA A 55 7.78 7.63 -9.44
N SER A 56 7.73 6.74 -10.42
CA SER A 56 8.88 5.93 -10.88
C SER A 56 9.34 4.81 -9.95
N THR A 57 8.56 4.44 -8.92
CA THR A 57 8.82 3.19 -8.18
C THR A 57 8.51 1.98 -9.05
N VAL A 58 9.45 1.03 -9.14
CA VAL A 58 9.25 -0.26 -9.80
C VAL A 58 8.64 -1.24 -8.80
N ILE A 59 7.50 -1.82 -9.14
CA ILE A 59 6.83 -2.83 -8.31
C ILE A 59 7.43 -4.20 -8.62
N ALA A 60 8.03 -4.84 -7.62
CA ALA A 60 8.50 -6.22 -7.70
C ALA A 60 7.54 -7.14 -6.93
N SER A 61 7.12 -8.25 -7.54
CA SER A 61 6.41 -9.30 -6.81
C SER A 61 7.38 -9.99 -5.86
N GLY A 62 7.27 -9.73 -4.56
CA GLY A 62 8.10 -10.39 -3.56
C GLY A 62 7.78 -11.89 -3.49
N GLU A 63 8.55 -12.72 -4.17
CA GLU A 63 8.62 -14.15 -3.85
C GLU A 63 9.57 -14.32 -2.66
N HIS A 64 9.02 -14.59 -1.48
CA HIS A 64 9.82 -15.05 -0.34
C HIS A 64 10.34 -16.45 -0.66
N LYS A 65 11.51 -16.56 -1.32
CA LYS A 65 12.22 -17.82 -1.41
C LYS A 65 12.72 -18.18 -0.02
N PRO A 66 12.24 -19.30 0.60
CA PRO A 66 12.83 -19.77 1.84
C PRO A 66 14.32 -19.98 1.61
N SER A 67 15.14 -19.51 2.55
CA SER A 67 16.59 -19.60 2.49
C SER A 67 17.02 -21.04 2.20
N GLN A 68 17.44 -21.31 0.96
CA GLN A 68 18.26 -22.49 0.69
C GLN A 68 19.55 -22.26 1.46
N ALA A 69 19.83 -23.15 2.42
CA ALA A 69 21.10 -23.17 3.13
C ALA A 69 22.21 -23.20 2.08
N PHE A 70 22.95 -22.10 1.95
CA PHE A 70 24.18 -22.10 1.18
C PHE A 70 25.11 -23.11 1.85
N PRO A 71 25.57 -24.18 1.17
CA PRO A 71 26.63 -25.00 1.73
C PRO A 71 27.85 -24.08 1.82
N GLN A 72 28.31 -23.83 3.05
CA GLN A 72 29.63 -23.23 3.27
C GLN A 72 30.63 -24.18 2.60
N LYS A 73 31.11 -23.80 1.41
CA LYS A 73 32.31 -24.40 0.86
C LYS A 73 33.44 -23.92 1.76
N ALA A 74 33.99 -24.86 2.53
CA ALA A 74 35.28 -24.72 3.15
C ALA A 74 36.30 -24.38 2.06
N CYS A 75 36.86 -23.18 2.14
CA CYS A 75 38.17 -22.85 1.61
C CYS A 75 39.13 -22.76 2.79
#